data_AF-A0A2V1E962-F1
#
_entry.id   AF-A0A2V1E962-F1
#
_cell.length_a   1.000
_cell.length_b   1.000
_cell.length_c   1.000
_cell.angle_alpha   90.00
_cell.angle_beta   90.00
_cell.angle_gamma   90.00
#
_symmetry.space_group_name_H-M   'P 1'
#
loop_
_entity.id
_entity.type
_entity.pdbx_description
1 polymer ?
#
loop_
_entity_poly.entity_id
_entity_poly.type
_entity_poly.pdbx_seq_one_letter_code
_entity_poly.pdbx_strand_id
1 'polypeptide(L)'
;ALVSTIPTMFALSFFGIIHVPINVPALGAAVKEDNVNVNRELIAHGISNTISGCVGSIQNYLVYANSIMFIDNGGNSRLAGGLLAAATTGVWIAGPAMIGYIPICLVGALIFLLGIELMEEAIRDTFGKCHRLEYLTILAIVLVMGVYDFVVGIFVGIVLACVSYVAQSSRVSAVRATYSGEVAQSTVRRPRADRRYLNKVRGQIRVIKLSGFLFFGTIVFVEEYMRSLIEEDTFEKQPISFIIVDFSHVADVDFSSSEGFQRINRILNRRDVKMIISGISFTNKVGQALQNVGLLDEERGDEACPPPQVFEDLNTALGGCENELLEIFYKPSNSPPRKRQATPPKSINNTASSSSDGGVSDSPTSSLGVGALDPGFASPRRGARYLAAASTFRELGSHSGSFEEADQDKSPVLPSKWKNFSQPIKIMLQTFEDVSTKNEDFWHIAASYFERKEYVAGTVLYSRGDEPNGFYILEKGRFRAEYELEQGNYYEVILPGTTCGELAFFLETDRTGIVAVENNSVAWLLTHQRYKELEQQHPDVASELLKVGLKLTKERMDAITSYIIYFR
;
A
#
# COMPACT_ATOMS: atom_id res chain seq x y z
N ALA A 1 -57.43 13.90 -15.73
CA ALA A 1 -57.45 12.72 -16.62
C ALA A 1 -56.07 12.43 -17.21
N LEU A 2 -55.47 13.33 -18.00
CA LEU A 2 -54.14 13.10 -18.59
C LEU A 2 -53.00 13.11 -17.56
N VAL A 3 -53.06 14.01 -16.58
CA VAL A 3 -52.05 14.09 -15.51
C VAL A 3 -52.05 12.84 -14.62
N SER A 4 -53.21 12.23 -14.38
CA SER A 4 -53.33 11.00 -13.58
C SER A 4 -52.76 9.77 -14.28
N THR A 5 -52.56 9.80 -15.60
CA THR A 5 -51.97 8.69 -16.36
C THR A 5 -50.46 8.85 -16.56
N ILE A 6 -49.87 10.00 -16.21
CA ILE A 6 -48.44 10.27 -16.37
C ILE A 6 -47.56 9.20 -15.68
N PRO A 7 -47.81 8.78 -14.43
CA PRO A 7 -46.99 7.74 -13.78
C PRO A 7 -47.01 6.41 -14.54
N THR A 8 -48.18 5.99 -15.02
CA THR A 8 -48.35 4.78 -15.81
C THR A 8 -47.65 4.89 -17.17
N MET A 9 -47.71 6.06 -17.83
CA MET A 9 -47.00 6.33 -19.08
C MET A 9 -45.48 6.21 -18.89
N PHE A 10 -44.92 6.82 -17.84
CA PHE A 10 -43.50 6.68 -17.52
C PHE A 10 -43.11 5.23 -17.23
N ALA A 11 -43.92 4.51 -16.46
CA ALA A 11 -43.65 3.11 -16.14
C ALA A 11 -43.67 2.20 -17.38
N LEU A 12 -44.65 2.40 -18.28
CA LEU A 12 -44.74 1.66 -19.54
C LEU A 12 -43.58 2.00 -20.49
N SER A 13 -43.19 3.27 -20.58
CA SER A 13 -42.02 3.67 -21.36
C SER A 13 -40.72 3.09 -20.78
N PHE A 14 -40.56 3.12 -19.46
CA PHE A 14 -39.40 2.54 -18.77
C PHE A 14 -39.31 1.03 -18.97
N PHE A 15 -40.43 0.31 -18.82
CA PHE A 15 -40.52 -1.11 -19.13
C PHE A 15 -40.20 -1.39 -20.60
N GLY A 16 -40.71 -0.56 -21.51
CA GLY A 16 -40.40 -0.60 -22.94
C GLY A 16 -38.91 -0.42 -23.25
N ILE A 17 -38.20 0.40 -22.48
CA ILE A 17 -36.75 0.61 -22.63
C ILE A 17 -35.97 -0.57 -22.06
N ILE A 18 -36.36 -1.11 -20.90
CA ILE A 18 -35.61 -2.15 -20.19
C ILE A 18 -35.74 -3.54 -20.82
N HIS A 19 -36.90 -3.89 -21.39
CA HIS A 19 -37.07 -5.25 -21.89
C HIS A 19 -36.15 -5.59 -23.07
N VAL A 20 -35.74 -4.59 -23.87
CA VAL A 20 -34.83 -4.80 -25.01
C VAL A 20 -33.42 -5.24 -24.54
N PRO A 21 -32.69 -4.49 -23.69
CA PRO A 21 -31.38 -4.91 -23.20
C PRO A 21 -31.41 -6.17 -22.33
N ILE A 22 -32.57 -6.57 -21.79
CA ILE A 22 -32.71 -7.84 -21.05
C ILE A 22 -32.96 -9.01 -22.01
N ASN A 23 -34.02 -8.92 -22.83
CA ASN A 23 -34.51 -10.06 -23.62
C ASN A 23 -33.69 -10.28 -24.90
N VAL A 24 -33.13 -9.24 -25.51
CA VAL A 24 -32.38 -9.39 -26.78
C VAL A 24 -31.06 -10.15 -26.56
N PRO A 25 -30.22 -9.82 -25.56
CA PRO A 25 -29.03 -10.64 -25.29
C PRO A 25 -29.37 -12.05 -24.84
N ALA A 26 -30.45 -12.25 -24.06
CA ALA A 26 -30.91 -13.58 -23.68
C ALA A 26 -31.33 -14.41 -24.90
N LEU A 27 -32.06 -13.81 -25.85
CA LEU A 27 -32.43 -14.44 -27.12
C LEU A 27 -31.20 -14.73 -27.97
N GLY A 28 -30.25 -13.79 -28.06
CA GLY A 28 -28.98 -13.97 -28.76
C GLY A 28 -28.20 -15.16 -28.22
N ALA A 29 -28.08 -15.27 -26.89
CA ALA A 29 -27.44 -16.39 -26.23
C ALA A 29 -28.14 -17.73 -26.52
N ALA A 30 -29.48 -17.77 -26.52
CA ALA A 30 -30.25 -18.98 -26.83
C ALA A 30 -30.07 -19.44 -28.28
N VAL A 31 -30.00 -18.49 -29.21
CA VAL A 31 -29.83 -18.75 -30.66
C VAL A 31 -28.36 -18.92 -31.06
N LYS A 32 -27.42 -18.72 -30.13
CA LYS A 32 -25.96 -18.74 -30.34
C LYS A 32 -25.48 -17.65 -31.32
N GLU A 33 -26.09 -16.48 -31.23
CA GLU A 33 -25.70 -15.28 -31.98
C GLU A 33 -24.91 -14.34 -31.06
N ASP A 34 -23.59 -14.29 -31.23
CA ASP A 34 -22.70 -13.51 -30.35
C ASP A 34 -22.62 -12.02 -30.72
N ASN A 35 -23.02 -11.64 -31.94
CA ASN A 35 -22.87 -10.28 -32.46
C ASN A 35 -24.18 -9.47 -32.43
N VAL A 36 -24.80 -9.40 -31.26
CA VAL A 36 -26.06 -8.69 -31.04
C VAL A 36 -25.80 -7.22 -30.68
N ASN A 37 -26.31 -6.29 -31.49
CA ASN A 37 -26.23 -4.86 -31.22
C ASN A 37 -27.50 -4.35 -30.53
N VAL A 38 -27.47 -4.29 -29.20
CA VAL A 38 -28.59 -3.82 -28.36
C VAL A 38 -29.00 -2.39 -28.68
N ASN A 39 -28.07 -1.49 -28.98
CA ASN A 39 -28.39 -0.10 -29.32
C ASN A 39 -29.23 -0.02 -30.60
N ARG A 40 -28.90 -0.85 -31.60
CA ARG A 40 -29.67 -0.92 -32.84
C ARG A 40 -31.08 -1.44 -32.60
N GLU A 41 -31.21 -2.50 -31.81
CA GLU A 41 -32.52 -3.07 -31.47
C GLU A 41 -33.37 -2.10 -30.64
N LEU A 42 -32.75 -1.36 -29.70
CA LEU A 42 -33.44 -0.34 -28.91
C LEU A 42 -34.01 0.78 -29.79
N ILE A 43 -33.23 1.25 -30.77
CA ILE A 43 -33.70 2.23 -31.77
C ILE A 43 -34.84 1.65 -32.62
N ALA A 44 -34.70 0.40 -33.09
CA ALA A 44 -35.73 -0.26 -33.91
C ALA A 44 -37.05 -0.43 -33.15
N HIS A 45 -36.99 -0.86 -31.89
CA HIS A 45 -38.15 -0.92 -31.00
C HIS A 45 -38.75 0.47 -30.73
N GLY A 46 -37.92 1.51 -30.56
CA GLY A 46 -38.38 2.90 -30.42
C GLY A 46 -39.17 3.38 -31.64
N ILE A 47 -38.65 3.13 -32.85
CA ILE A 47 -39.34 3.46 -34.11
C ILE A 47 -40.65 2.67 -34.23
N SER A 48 -40.62 1.36 -33.98
CA SER A 48 -41.80 0.50 -34.02
C SER A 48 -42.90 0.99 -33.08
N ASN A 49 -42.55 1.33 -31.84
CA ASN A 49 -43.50 1.84 -30.85
C ASN A 49 -44.06 3.22 -31.20
N THR A 50 -43.24 4.09 -31.80
CA THR A 50 -43.69 5.40 -32.29
C THR A 50 -44.74 5.24 -33.38
N ILE A 51 -44.46 4.39 -34.38
CA ILE A 51 -45.40 4.11 -35.48
C ILE A 51 -46.69 3.47 -34.94
N SER A 52 -46.56 2.47 -34.07
CA SER A 52 -47.71 1.82 -33.40
C SER A 52 -48.58 2.82 -32.63
N GLY A 53 -47.95 3.73 -31.87
CA GLY A 53 -48.65 4.76 -31.11
C GLY A 53 -49.41 5.74 -32.01
N CYS A 54 -48.84 6.13 -33.16
CA CYS A 54 -49.54 6.97 -34.15
C CYS A 54 -50.79 6.31 -34.75
N VAL A 55 -50.83 4.98 -34.79
CA VAL A 55 -51.98 4.19 -35.28
C VAL A 55 -52.97 3.84 -34.15
N GLY A 56 -52.69 4.25 -32.90
CA GLY A 56 -53.53 3.96 -31.75
C GLY A 56 -53.36 2.54 -31.19
N SER A 57 -52.24 1.88 -31.52
CA SER A 57 -51.90 0.55 -31.01
C SER A 57 -51.24 0.61 -29.63
N ILE A 58 -51.21 -0.55 -28.94
CA ILE A 58 -50.52 -0.73 -27.66
C ILE A 58 -49.00 -0.84 -27.90
N GLN A 59 -48.22 -0.58 -26.85
CA GLN A 59 -46.77 -0.76 -26.83
C GLN A 59 -46.37 -2.17 -27.30
N ASN A 60 -45.46 -2.21 -28.27
CA ASN A 60 -44.82 -3.43 -28.76
C ASN A 60 -43.78 -3.94 -27.76
N TYR A 61 -43.73 -5.26 -27.59
CA TYR A 61 -42.90 -5.97 -26.64
C TYR A 61 -42.30 -7.22 -27.28
N LEU A 62 -40.98 -7.44 -27.10
CA LEU A 62 -40.32 -8.67 -27.51
C LEU A 62 -40.63 -9.79 -26.50
N VAL A 63 -41.44 -10.76 -26.93
CA VAL A 63 -41.75 -11.96 -26.14
C VAL A 63 -40.70 -13.04 -26.38
N TYR A 64 -39.69 -13.10 -25.50
CA TYR A 64 -38.59 -14.07 -25.55
C TYR A 64 -39.05 -15.52 -25.79
N ALA A 65 -40.00 -16.01 -25.00
CA ALA A 65 -40.49 -17.40 -25.08
C ALA A 65 -41.12 -17.73 -26.44
N ASN A 66 -41.93 -16.81 -27.00
CA ASN A 66 -42.54 -17.01 -28.31
C ASN A 66 -41.50 -16.96 -29.43
N SER A 67 -40.52 -16.06 -29.33
CA SER A 67 -39.45 -15.94 -30.31
C SER A 67 -38.60 -17.20 -30.37
N ILE A 68 -38.22 -17.79 -29.23
CA ILE A 68 -37.48 -19.06 -29.20
C ILE A 68 -38.31 -20.18 -29.81
N MET A 69 -39.56 -20.37 -29.33
CA MET A 69 -40.43 -21.41 -29.88
C MET A 69 -40.58 -21.27 -31.40
N PHE A 70 -40.69 -20.05 -31.91
CA PHE A 70 -40.83 -19.80 -33.34
C PHE A 70 -39.54 -20.08 -34.13
N ILE A 71 -38.38 -19.75 -33.57
CA ILE A 71 -37.06 -20.03 -34.18
C ILE A 71 -36.78 -21.54 -34.16
N ASP A 72 -37.09 -22.23 -33.07
CA ASP A 72 -36.95 -23.68 -32.93
C ASP A 72 -37.80 -24.47 -33.94
N ASN A 73 -38.95 -23.91 -34.32
CA ASN A 73 -39.81 -24.45 -35.39
C ASN A 73 -39.35 -24.04 -36.82
N GLY A 74 -38.15 -23.48 -36.97
CA GLY A 74 -37.56 -23.10 -38.26
C GLY A 74 -37.90 -21.69 -38.74
N GLY A 75 -38.52 -20.85 -37.91
CA GLY A 75 -38.91 -19.47 -38.21
C GLY A 75 -37.77 -18.44 -38.14
N ASN A 76 -36.55 -18.79 -38.57
CA ASN A 76 -35.34 -17.98 -38.39
C ASN A 76 -35.11 -16.90 -39.48
N SER A 77 -36.14 -16.51 -40.24
CA SER A 77 -36.01 -15.58 -41.36
C SER A 77 -36.95 -14.37 -41.26
N ARG A 78 -36.59 -13.26 -41.91
CA ARG A 78 -37.44 -12.05 -41.98
C ARG A 78 -38.80 -12.32 -42.64
N LEU A 79 -38.87 -13.32 -43.53
CA LEU A 79 -40.11 -13.75 -44.16
C LEU A 79 -41.09 -14.34 -43.15
N ALA A 80 -40.58 -15.02 -42.11
CA ALA A 80 -41.41 -15.62 -41.08
C ALA A 80 -42.15 -14.55 -40.26
N GLY A 81 -41.51 -13.40 -39.97
CA GLY A 81 -42.16 -12.24 -39.36
C GLY A 81 -43.25 -11.62 -40.25
N GLY A 82 -43.00 -11.52 -41.56
CA GLY A 82 -44.01 -11.05 -42.53
C GLY A 82 -45.20 -11.99 -42.66
N LEU A 83 -44.96 -13.31 -42.67
CA LEU A 83 -46.00 -14.33 -42.70
C LEU A 83 -46.86 -14.29 -41.43
N LEU A 84 -46.22 -14.12 -40.26
CA LEU A 84 -46.91 -13.94 -38.99
C LEU A 84 -47.82 -12.70 -39.02
N ALA A 85 -47.34 -11.57 -39.53
CA ALA A 85 -48.13 -10.35 -39.69
C ALA A 85 -49.31 -10.54 -40.65
N ALA A 86 -49.13 -11.29 -41.75
CA ALA A 86 -50.22 -11.60 -42.68
C ALA A 86 -51.27 -12.51 -42.02
N ALA A 87 -50.83 -13.52 -41.26
CA ALA A 87 -51.73 -14.42 -40.55
C ALA A 87 -52.54 -13.69 -39.46
N THR A 88 -51.90 -12.84 -38.65
CA THR A 88 -52.61 -12.03 -37.63
C THR A 88 -53.56 -11.03 -38.26
N THR A 89 -53.20 -10.44 -39.40
CA THR A 89 -54.13 -9.59 -40.18
C THR A 89 -55.33 -10.39 -40.69
N GLY A 90 -55.12 -11.63 -41.16
CA GLY A 90 -56.20 -12.53 -41.56
C GLY A 90 -57.18 -12.84 -40.42
N VAL A 91 -56.65 -13.11 -39.22
CA VAL A 91 -57.47 -13.30 -38.01
C VAL A 91 -58.25 -12.04 -37.65
N TRP A 92 -57.62 -10.87 -37.76
CA TRP A 92 -58.27 -9.58 -37.52
C TRP A 92 -59.45 -9.34 -38.48
N ILE A 93 -59.29 -9.67 -39.77
CA ILE A 93 -60.35 -9.56 -40.79
C ILE A 93 -61.49 -10.56 -40.54
N ALA A 94 -61.19 -11.78 -40.07
CA ALA A 94 -62.20 -12.78 -39.74
C ALA A 94 -63.15 -12.34 -38.61
N GLY A 95 -62.75 -11.34 -37.82
CA GLY A 95 -63.59 -10.69 -36.83
C GLY A 95 -63.64 -11.42 -35.47
N PRO A 96 -64.25 -10.77 -34.46
CA PRO A 96 -64.20 -11.22 -33.06
C PRO A 96 -65.03 -12.47 -32.76
N ALA A 97 -65.89 -12.91 -33.70
CA ALA A 97 -66.77 -14.06 -33.49
C ALA A 97 -66.02 -15.35 -33.15
N MET A 98 -64.81 -15.55 -33.70
CA MET A 98 -63.96 -16.70 -33.41
C MET A 98 -63.40 -16.70 -31.98
N ILE A 99 -63.13 -15.53 -31.41
CA ILE A 99 -62.57 -15.38 -30.06
C ILE A 99 -63.61 -15.78 -29.00
N GLY A 100 -64.90 -15.59 -29.28
CA GLY A 100 -66.00 -15.95 -28.37
C GLY A 100 -66.12 -17.45 -28.08
N TYR A 101 -65.48 -18.32 -28.86
CA TYR A 101 -65.43 -19.77 -28.61
C TYR A 101 -64.33 -20.17 -27.61
N ILE A 102 -63.40 -19.28 -27.29
CA ILE A 102 -62.29 -19.58 -26.38
C ILE A 102 -62.79 -19.46 -24.93
N PRO A 103 -62.74 -20.55 -24.13
CA PRO A 103 -63.16 -20.48 -22.74
C PRO A 103 -62.28 -19.52 -21.93
N ILE A 104 -62.90 -18.60 -21.17
CA ILE A 104 -62.18 -17.63 -20.32
C ILE A 104 -61.29 -18.36 -19.30
N CYS A 105 -61.73 -19.52 -18.81
CA CYS A 105 -60.95 -20.36 -17.89
C CYS A 105 -59.61 -20.79 -18.49
N LEU A 106 -59.53 -21.01 -19.80
CA LEU A 106 -58.30 -21.42 -20.48
C LEU A 106 -57.29 -20.29 -20.53
N VAL A 107 -57.74 -19.07 -20.87
CA VAL A 107 -56.88 -17.88 -20.90
C VAL A 107 -56.41 -17.52 -19.48
N GLY A 108 -57.33 -17.57 -18.50
CA GLY A 108 -57.00 -17.32 -17.09
C GLY A 108 -55.99 -18.31 -16.51
N ALA A 109 -56.14 -19.61 -16.82
CA ALA A 109 -55.19 -20.64 -16.38
C ALA A 109 -53.79 -20.42 -16.95
N LEU A 110 -53.68 -20.00 -18.21
CA LEU A 110 -52.39 -19.71 -18.85
C LEU A 110 -51.69 -18.50 -18.20
N ILE A 111 -52.44 -17.43 -17.92
CA ILE A 111 -51.91 -16.25 -17.21
C ILE A 111 -51.46 -16.64 -15.79
N PHE A 112 -52.22 -17.48 -15.10
CA PHE A 112 -51.89 -17.92 -13.74
C PHE A 112 -50.64 -18.82 -13.71
N LEU A 113 -50.53 -19.75 -14.66
CA LEU A 113 -49.34 -20.59 -14.84
C LEU A 113 -48.10 -19.73 -15.07
N LEU A 114 -48.17 -18.77 -16.00
CA LEU A 114 -47.07 -17.85 -16.28
C LEU A 114 -46.68 -17.04 -15.04
N GLY A 115 -47.66 -16.59 -14.25
CA GLY A 115 -47.41 -15.89 -12.99
C GLY A 115 -46.68 -16.74 -11.95
N ILE A 116 -47.04 -18.03 -11.84
CA ILE A 116 -46.37 -18.97 -10.94
C ILE A 116 -44.93 -19.24 -11.40
N GLU A 117 -44.72 -19.50 -12.69
CA GLU A 117 -43.40 -19.77 -13.26
C GLU A 117 -42.45 -18.60 -13.03
N LEU A 118 -42.88 -17.37 -13.33
CA LEU A 118 -42.07 -16.15 -13.10
C LEU A 118 -41.79 -15.90 -11.61
N MET A 119 -42.74 -16.23 -10.73
CA MET A 119 -42.54 -16.10 -9.28
C MET A 119 -41.57 -17.15 -8.74
N GLU A 120 -41.63 -18.38 -9.25
CA GLU A 120 -40.69 -19.45 -8.92
C GLU A 120 -39.27 -19.07 -9.39
N GLU A 121 -39.12 -18.60 -10.63
CA GLU A 121 -37.84 -18.12 -11.17
C GLU A 121 -37.27 -16.96 -10.33
N ALA A 122 -38.10 -15.98 -9.95
CA ALA A 122 -37.64 -14.83 -9.17
C ALA A 122 -37.18 -15.21 -7.75
N ILE A 123 -37.97 -16.00 -7.01
CA ILE A 123 -37.72 -16.27 -5.58
C ILE A 123 -36.90 -17.55 -5.38
N ARG A 124 -37.33 -18.66 -5.98
CA ARG A 124 -36.76 -19.98 -5.72
C ARG A 124 -35.42 -20.15 -6.41
N ASP A 125 -35.33 -19.78 -7.69
CA ASP A 125 -34.09 -20.00 -8.46
C ASP A 125 -32.98 -19.03 -8.06
N THR A 126 -33.34 -17.88 -7.50
CA THR A 126 -32.38 -16.90 -6.97
C THR A 126 -31.90 -17.25 -5.57
N PHE A 127 -32.59 -18.15 -4.86
CA PHE A 127 -32.23 -18.57 -3.51
C PHE A 127 -30.83 -19.22 -3.48
N GLY A 128 -29.93 -18.67 -2.68
CA GLY A 128 -28.56 -19.16 -2.53
C GLY A 128 -27.59 -18.78 -3.65
N LYS A 129 -28.04 -18.13 -4.72
CA LYS A 129 -27.17 -17.63 -5.80
C LYS A 129 -26.70 -16.18 -5.58
N CYS A 130 -27.47 -15.37 -4.86
CA CYS A 130 -27.22 -13.94 -4.65
C CYS A 130 -26.79 -13.60 -3.23
N HIS A 131 -26.28 -12.39 -3.01
CA HIS A 131 -25.95 -11.92 -1.67
C HIS A 131 -27.22 -11.76 -0.80
N ARG A 132 -27.10 -11.87 0.52
CA ARG A 132 -28.27 -11.80 1.43
C ARG A 132 -29.06 -10.49 1.29
N LEU A 133 -28.37 -9.37 1.07
CA LEU A 133 -29.04 -8.07 0.85
C LEU A 133 -29.78 -8.05 -0.49
N GLU A 134 -29.19 -8.58 -1.56
CA GLU A 134 -29.83 -8.68 -2.88
C GLU A 134 -31.10 -9.55 -2.82
N TYR A 135 -31.03 -10.70 -2.15
CA TYR A 135 -32.21 -11.55 -1.96
C TYR A 135 -33.33 -10.83 -1.20
N LEU A 136 -32.99 -10.08 -0.14
CA LEU A 136 -33.94 -9.28 0.61
C LEU A 136 -34.58 -8.19 -0.26
N THR A 137 -33.79 -7.56 -1.16
CA THR A 137 -34.36 -6.59 -2.10
C THR A 137 -35.33 -7.22 -3.09
N ILE A 138 -35.05 -8.42 -3.61
CA ILE A 138 -35.96 -9.16 -4.50
C ILE A 138 -37.28 -9.46 -3.79
N LEU A 139 -37.23 -9.99 -2.57
CA LEU A 139 -38.42 -10.29 -1.79
C LEU A 139 -39.26 -9.02 -1.51
N ALA A 140 -38.59 -7.92 -1.17
CA ALA A 140 -39.25 -6.64 -0.95
C ALA A 140 -39.94 -6.12 -2.22
N ILE A 141 -39.30 -6.23 -3.38
CA ILE A 141 -39.89 -5.84 -4.66
C ILE A 141 -41.14 -6.68 -4.96
N VAL A 142 -41.07 -8.00 -4.85
CA VAL A 142 -42.22 -8.89 -5.09
C VAL A 142 -43.38 -8.56 -4.15
N LEU A 143 -43.11 -8.33 -2.86
CA LEU A 143 -44.13 -7.97 -1.89
C LEU A 143 -44.77 -6.62 -2.20
N VAL A 144 -43.97 -5.60 -2.53
CA VAL A 144 -44.48 -4.26 -2.85
C VAL A 144 -45.30 -4.29 -4.15
N MET A 145 -44.87 -5.04 -5.16
CA MET A 145 -45.62 -5.21 -6.41
C MET A 145 -46.96 -5.93 -6.18
N GLY A 146 -47.00 -6.91 -5.26
CA GLY A 146 -48.21 -7.66 -4.96
C GLY A 146 -49.23 -6.91 -4.10
N VAL A 147 -48.79 -6.02 -3.21
CA VAL A 147 -49.68 -5.25 -2.30
C VAL A 147 -50.15 -3.94 -2.93
N TYR A 148 -49.26 -3.25 -3.64
CA TYR A 148 -49.55 -1.97 -4.28
C TYR A 148 -49.73 -2.18 -5.78
N ASP A 149 -48.77 -1.75 -6.57
CA ASP A 149 -48.75 -1.89 -8.01
C ASP A 149 -47.30 -2.00 -8.48
N PHE A 150 -47.12 -2.52 -9.70
CA PHE A 150 -45.80 -2.73 -10.28
C PHE A 150 -44.98 -1.42 -10.40
N VAL A 151 -45.63 -0.27 -10.63
CA VAL A 151 -44.95 1.05 -10.74
C VAL A 151 -44.24 1.41 -9.44
N VAL A 152 -44.93 1.24 -8.31
CA VAL A 152 -44.37 1.49 -6.98
C VAL A 152 -43.25 0.48 -6.69
N GLY A 153 -43.46 -0.78 -7.06
CA GLY A 153 -42.46 -1.83 -6.93
C GLY A 153 -41.16 -1.54 -7.68
N ILE A 154 -41.23 -1.02 -8.91
CA ILE A 154 -40.05 -0.62 -9.70
C ILE A 154 -39.29 0.51 -8.98
N PHE A 155 -39.98 1.55 -8.54
CA PHE A 155 -39.32 2.68 -7.87
C PHE A 155 -38.63 2.24 -6.58
N VAL A 156 -39.32 1.44 -5.75
CA VAL A 156 -38.74 0.86 -4.54
C VAL A 156 -37.56 -0.04 -4.87
N GLY A 157 -37.66 -0.83 -5.94
CA GLY A 157 -36.57 -1.69 -6.41
C GLY A 157 -35.32 -0.91 -6.80
N ILE A 158 -35.45 0.19 -7.54
CA ILE A 158 -34.32 1.05 -7.91
C ILE A 158 -33.67 1.64 -6.64
N VAL A 159 -34.48 2.18 -5.73
CA VAL A 159 -33.96 2.76 -4.48
C VAL A 159 -33.25 1.71 -3.63
N LEU A 160 -33.86 0.55 -3.43
CA LEU A 160 -33.26 -0.54 -2.65
C LEU A 160 -32.02 -1.11 -3.31
N ALA A 161 -31.97 -1.21 -4.64
CA ALA A 161 -30.78 -1.65 -5.38
C ALA A 161 -29.62 -0.66 -5.18
N CYS A 162 -29.88 0.65 -5.28
CA CYS A 162 -28.89 1.68 -5.00
C CYS A 162 -28.38 1.61 -3.55
N VAL A 163 -29.29 1.47 -2.57
CA VAL A 163 -28.91 1.36 -1.15
C VAL A 163 -28.11 0.09 -0.89
N SER A 164 -28.53 -1.05 -1.45
CA SER A 164 -27.82 -2.33 -1.32
C SER A 164 -26.41 -2.24 -1.92
N TYR A 165 -26.28 -1.63 -3.11
CA TYR A 165 -24.99 -1.41 -3.76
C TYR A 165 -24.06 -0.54 -2.92
N VAL A 166 -24.55 0.61 -2.41
CA VAL A 166 -23.75 1.49 -1.54
C VAL A 166 -23.33 0.75 -0.28
N ALA A 167 -24.23 0.02 0.37
CA ALA A 167 -23.94 -0.72 1.59
C ALA A 167 -22.97 -1.90 1.37
N GLN A 168 -22.99 -2.53 0.19
CA GLN A 168 -22.06 -3.61 -0.17
C GLN A 168 -20.69 -3.04 -0.53
N SER A 169 -20.66 -1.96 -1.33
CA SER A 169 -19.44 -1.26 -1.73
C SER A 169 -18.71 -0.63 -0.55
N SER A 170 -19.43 -0.03 0.40
CA SER A 170 -18.83 0.60 1.59
C SER A 170 -18.20 -0.40 2.57
N ARG A 171 -18.57 -1.69 2.50
CA ARG A 171 -18.00 -2.75 3.36
C ARG A 171 -16.66 -3.28 2.84
N VAL A 172 -16.31 -2.99 1.59
CA VAL A 172 -15.00 -3.34 1.05
C VAL A 172 -14.00 -2.33 1.61
N SER A 173 -13.12 -2.80 2.50
CA SER A 173 -12.08 -1.96 3.09
C SER A 173 -11.21 -1.34 2.01
N ALA A 174 -11.00 -0.03 2.07
CA ALA A 174 -10.03 0.67 1.23
C ALA A 174 -8.58 0.34 1.63
N VAL A 175 -8.36 -0.19 2.83
CA VAL A 175 -7.03 -0.63 3.30
C VAL A 175 -6.72 -1.98 2.69
N ARG A 176 -5.81 -2.00 1.73
CA ARG A 176 -5.34 -3.20 1.03
C ARG A 176 -4.38 -4.02 1.87
N ALA A 177 -3.44 -3.36 2.54
CA ALA A 177 -2.41 -4.00 3.35
C ALA A 177 -1.79 -3.01 4.35
N THR A 178 -1.27 -3.56 5.45
CA THR A 178 -0.53 -2.80 6.46
C THR A 178 0.79 -3.51 6.78
N TYR A 179 1.88 -2.76 6.79
CA TYR A 179 3.23 -3.28 7.07
C TYR A 179 3.92 -2.49 8.18
N SER A 180 4.67 -3.20 9.04
CA SER A 180 5.59 -2.58 10.00
C SER A 180 6.90 -2.22 9.32
N GLY A 181 7.55 -1.13 9.74
CA GLY A 181 8.86 -0.71 9.22
C GLY A 181 10.01 -1.70 9.50
N GLU A 182 9.79 -2.70 10.37
CA GLU A 182 10.73 -3.81 10.55
C GLU A 182 10.87 -4.67 9.29
N VAL A 183 9.73 -4.84 8.60
CA VAL A 183 9.59 -5.65 7.38
C VAL A 183 9.70 -4.76 6.13
N ALA A 184 9.07 -3.59 6.18
CA ALA A 184 9.06 -2.59 5.12
C ALA A 184 10.30 -1.67 5.25
N GLN A 185 11.41 -2.06 4.61
CA GLN A 185 12.67 -1.32 4.67
C GLN A 185 12.91 -0.51 3.39
N SER A 186 13.57 0.64 3.52
CA SER A 186 14.02 1.41 2.34
C SER A 186 15.14 0.66 1.59
N THR A 187 15.23 0.87 0.27
CA THR A 187 16.29 0.31 -0.58
C THR A 187 17.64 1.02 -0.43
N VAL A 188 17.75 2.02 0.45
CA VAL A 188 18.99 2.74 0.73
C VAL A 188 19.99 1.83 1.47
N ARG A 189 21.16 1.58 0.88
CA ARG A 189 22.29 0.91 1.53
C ARG A 189 22.97 1.87 2.49
N ARG A 190 22.78 1.64 3.78
CA ARG A 190 23.32 2.45 4.87
C ARG A 190 24.51 1.72 5.55
N PRO A 191 25.48 2.47 6.10
CA PRO A 191 26.54 1.88 6.89
C PRO A 191 26.00 1.10 8.10
N ARG A 192 26.81 0.14 8.58
CA ARG A 192 26.41 -0.85 9.61
C ARG A 192 25.89 -0.20 10.90
N ALA A 193 26.54 0.86 11.37
CA ALA A 193 26.13 1.59 12.58
C ALA A 193 24.68 2.12 12.47
N ASP A 194 24.33 2.71 11.34
CA ASP A 194 22.97 3.22 11.08
C ASP A 194 21.96 2.09 11.04
N ARG A 195 22.29 0.98 10.36
CA ARG A 195 21.41 -0.18 10.26
C ARG A 195 21.13 -0.80 11.63
N ARG A 196 22.13 -0.86 12.51
CA ARG A 196 22.00 -1.38 13.88
C ARG A 196 21.05 -0.53 14.73
N TYR A 197 21.16 0.78 14.63
CA TYR A 197 20.23 1.70 15.28
C TYR A 197 18.81 1.54 14.70
N LEU A 198 18.68 1.60 13.37
CA LEU A 198 17.39 1.51 12.68
C LEU A 198 16.67 0.20 12.98
N ASN A 199 17.36 -0.94 13.03
CA ASN A 199 16.74 -2.23 13.37
C ASN A 199 16.06 -2.22 14.76
N LYS A 200 16.52 -1.37 15.70
CA LYS A 200 15.91 -1.23 17.03
C LYS A 200 14.72 -0.25 17.05
N VAL A 201 14.62 0.67 16.10
CA VAL A 201 13.61 1.76 16.10
C VAL A 201 12.62 1.73 14.93
N ARG A 202 12.85 0.92 13.89
CA ARG A 202 12.00 0.81 12.70
C ARG A 202 10.57 0.35 12.99
N GLY A 203 10.33 -0.36 14.09
CA GLY A 203 8.98 -0.72 14.55
C GLY A 203 8.08 0.49 14.85
N GLN A 204 8.63 1.71 14.92
CA GLN A 204 7.87 2.95 15.08
C GLN A 204 7.29 3.49 13.76
N ILE A 205 7.61 2.87 12.61
CA ILE A 205 7.07 3.22 11.29
C ILE A 205 5.96 2.22 10.92
N ARG A 206 4.82 2.73 10.48
CA ARG A 206 3.70 1.94 9.95
C ARG A 206 3.38 2.39 8.54
N VAL A 207 3.28 1.43 7.61
CA VAL A 207 2.88 1.69 6.22
C VAL A 207 1.47 1.15 6.01
N ILE A 208 0.57 1.97 5.48
CA ILE A 208 -0.82 1.62 5.16
C ILE A 208 -1.01 1.83 3.66
N LYS A 209 -1.33 0.75 2.93
CA LYS A 209 -1.62 0.82 1.51
C LYS A 209 -3.12 0.96 1.26
N LEU A 210 -3.50 2.00 0.54
CA LEU A 210 -4.88 2.22 0.13
C LEU A 210 -5.10 1.81 -1.32
N SER A 211 -6.32 1.35 -1.63
CA SER A 211 -6.68 0.89 -2.97
C SER A 211 -8.13 1.21 -3.30
N GLY A 212 -8.40 1.47 -4.57
CA GLY A 212 -9.75 1.70 -5.08
C GLY A 212 -10.18 3.16 -5.04
N PHE A 213 -11.50 3.39 -5.06
CA PHE A 213 -12.08 4.74 -4.98
C PHE A 213 -12.34 5.08 -3.51
N LEU A 214 -11.78 6.20 -3.03
CA LEU A 214 -12.00 6.66 -1.68
C LEU A 214 -13.22 7.58 -1.66
N PHE A 215 -14.24 7.17 -0.92
CA PHE A 215 -15.46 7.94 -0.77
C PHE A 215 -15.92 7.96 0.68
N PHE A 216 -16.93 8.79 0.97
CA PHE A 216 -17.49 8.94 2.31
C PHE A 216 -17.77 7.61 3.05
N GLY A 217 -18.15 6.54 2.34
CA GLY A 217 -18.42 5.24 2.96
C GLY A 217 -17.17 4.47 3.39
N THR A 218 -16.03 4.65 2.71
CA THR A 218 -14.79 3.91 3.01
C THR A 218 -13.85 4.67 3.93
N ILE A 219 -13.85 6.01 3.89
CA ILE A 219 -12.97 6.83 4.74
C ILE A 219 -13.23 6.65 6.23
N VAL A 220 -14.48 6.35 6.63
CA VAL A 220 -14.84 6.09 8.03
C VAL A 220 -14.06 4.89 8.57
N PHE A 221 -13.95 3.82 7.77
CA PHE A 221 -13.18 2.63 8.13
C PHE A 221 -11.68 2.92 8.23
N VAL A 222 -11.15 3.73 7.33
CA VAL A 222 -9.75 4.17 7.36
C VAL A 222 -9.48 5.03 8.60
N GLU A 223 -10.38 5.96 8.94
CA GLU A 223 -10.28 6.80 10.14
C GLU A 223 -10.31 5.95 11.41
N GLU A 224 -11.25 5.01 11.52
CA GLU A 224 -11.37 4.11 12.67
C GLU A 224 -10.14 3.22 12.83
N TYR A 225 -9.63 2.66 11.72
CA TYR A 225 -8.42 1.86 11.72
C TYR A 225 -7.17 2.67 12.13
N MET A 226 -7.01 3.88 11.58
CA MET A 226 -5.89 4.74 11.94
C MET A 226 -5.98 5.20 13.40
N ARG A 227 -7.20 5.41 13.92
CA ARG A 227 -7.42 5.72 15.33
C ARG A 227 -7.06 4.55 16.24
N SER A 228 -7.44 3.33 15.90
CA SER A 228 -7.13 2.13 16.70
C SER A 228 -5.61 1.87 16.81
N LEU A 229 -4.82 2.35 15.85
CA LEU A 229 -3.35 2.29 15.92
C LEU A 229 -2.74 3.23 16.97
N ILE A 230 -3.46 4.26 17.41
CA ILE A 230 -2.98 5.30 18.34
C ILE A 230 -3.67 5.18 19.72
N GLU A 231 -4.54 4.18 19.91
CA GLU A 231 -5.16 3.92 21.22
C GLU A 231 -4.11 3.49 22.24
N GLU A 232 -4.34 3.85 23.52
CA GLU A 232 -3.34 3.82 24.59
C GLU A 232 -2.74 2.42 24.81
N ASP A 233 -3.56 1.37 24.78
CA ASP A 233 -3.10 -0.02 24.97
C ASP A 233 -2.15 -0.52 23.85
N THR A 234 -2.38 -0.06 22.62
CA THR A 234 -1.54 -0.38 21.47
C THR A 234 -0.26 0.47 21.50
N PHE A 235 -0.39 1.72 21.95
CA PHE A 235 0.70 2.69 21.98
C PHE A 235 1.77 2.36 23.04
N GLU A 236 1.38 1.76 24.17
CA GLU A 236 2.33 1.25 25.17
C GLU A 236 3.14 0.05 24.65
N LYS A 237 2.55 -0.79 23.80
CA LYS A 237 3.19 -1.98 23.24
C LYS A 237 4.00 -1.70 21.97
N GLN A 238 3.52 -0.79 21.12
CA GLN A 238 4.13 -0.42 19.85
C GLN A 238 4.09 1.11 19.68
N PRO A 239 5.15 1.83 20.07
CA PRO A 239 5.17 3.29 20.08
C PRO A 239 5.34 3.86 18.66
N ILE A 240 4.23 3.96 17.91
CA ILE A 240 4.23 4.47 16.53
C ILE A 240 4.53 5.97 16.50
N SER A 241 5.37 6.37 15.57
CA SER A 241 5.73 7.77 15.36
C SER A 241 5.45 8.27 13.95
N PHE A 242 5.53 7.38 12.96
CA PHE A 242 5.32 7.70 11.56
C PHE A 242 4.27 6.75 10.98
N ILE A 243 3.25 7.32 10.34
CA ILE A 243 2.30 6.57 9.54
C ILE A 243 2.42 7.04 8.10
N ILE A 244 2.87 6.15 7.22
CA ILE A 244 2.94 6.38 5.78
C ILE A 244 1.66 5.83 5.16
N VAL A 245 0.93 6.67 4.46
CA VAL A 245 -0.28 6.33 3.73
C VAL A 245 0.04 6.34 2.24
N ASP A 246 -0.04 5.18 1.60
CA ASP A 246 0.29 4.98 0.20
C ASP A 246 -0.96 5.03 -0.68
N PHE A 247 -0.99 6.00 -1.59
CA PHE A 247 -2.08 6.28 -2.54
C PHE A 247 -1.80 5.72 -3.94
N SER A 248 -0.71 4.97 -4.15
CA SER A 248 -0.31 4.47 -5.47
C SER A 248 -1.40 3.67 -6.22
N HIS A 249 -2.32 3.02 -5.50
CA HIS A 249 -3.44 2.25 -6.07
C HIS A 249 -4.82 2.89 -5.85
N VAL A 250 -4.85 4.16 -5.45
CA VAL A 250 -6.09 4.93 -5.30
C VAL A 250 -6.46 5.51 -6.66
N ALA A 251 -7.65 5.17 -7.13
CA ALA A 251 -8.13 5.61 -8.44
C ALA A 251 -8.56 7.08 -8.43
N ASP A 252 -9.32 7.47 -7.42
CA ASP A 252 -9.81 8.83 -7.24
C ASP A 252 -10.36 9.02 -5.81
N VAL A 253 -10.57 10.26 -5.40
CA VAL A 253 -10.97 10.64 -4.03
C VAL A 253 -12.07 11.68 -4.07
N ASP A 254 -13.15 11.47 -3.32
CA ASP A 254 -14.20 12.48 -3.16
C ASP A 254 -13.83 13.59 -2.15
N PHE A 255 -14.60 14.67 -2.16
CA PHE A 255 -14.41 15.79 -1.23
C PHE A 255 -14.49 15.35 0.24
N SER A 256 -15.48 14.51 0.57
CA SER A 256 -15.72 14.00 1.92
C SER A 256 -14.55 13.17 2.47
N SER A 257 -13.90 12.38 1.62
CA SER A 257 -12.72 11.58 1.99
C SER A 257 -11.49 12.45 2.18
N SER A 258 -11.33 13.48 1.35
CA SER A 258 -10.25 14.45 1.48
C SER A 258 -10.35 15.21 2.82
N GLU A 259 -11.54 15.66 3.21
CA GLU A 259 -11.84 16.22 4.53
C GLU A 259 -11.59 15.21 5.66
N GLY A 260 -11.92 13.93 5.43
CA GLY A 260 -11.61 12.84 6.35
C GLY A 260 -10.11 12.71 6.62
N PHE A 261 -9.25 12.81 5.59
CA PHE A 261 -7.79 12.80 5.78
C PHE A 261 -7.27 14.02 6.54
N GLN A 262 -7.87 15.20 6.36
CA GLN A 262 -7.55 16.38 7.16
C GLN A 262 -7.87 16.17 8.63
N ARG A 263 -9.02 15.55 8.93
CA ARG A 263 -9.39 15.16 10.30
C ARG A 263 -8.42 14.13 10.88
N ILE A 264 -8.04 13.12 10.10
CA ILE A 264 -7.06 12.10 10.48
C ILE A 264 -5.71 12.76 10.81
N ASN A 265 -5.21 13.67 9.96
CA ASN A 265 -3.95 14.39 10.20
C ASN A 265 -3.98 15.12 11.54
N ARG A 266 -5.09 15.81 11.84
CA ARG A 266 -5.28 16.49 13.12
C ARG A 266 -5.31 15.53 14.32
N ILE A 267 -5.94 14.36 14.18
CA ILE A 267 -5.98 13.34 15.24
C ILE A 267 -4.56 12.78 15.50
N LEU A 268 -3.80 12.51 14.44
CA LEU A 268 -2.42 12.02 14.53
C LEU A 268 -1.49 13.05 15.18
N ASN A 269 -1.55 14.31 14.74
CA ASN A 269 -0.73 15.39 15.28
C ASN A 269 -1.00 15.65 16.78
N ARG A 270 -2.23 15.47 17.26
CA ARG A 270 -2.54 15.59 18.71
C ARG A 270 -1.78 14.60 19.58
N ARG A 271 -1.40 13.44 19.03
CA ARG A 271 -0.57 12.43 19.70
C ARG A 271 0.89 12.51 19.22
N ASP A 272 1.26 13.57 18.49
CA ASP A 272 2.60 13.80 17.93
C ASP A 272 3.04 12.63 17.02
N VAL A 273 2.09 12.05 16.28
CA VAL A 273 2.35 11.05 15.23
C VAL A 273 2.33 11.78 13.89
N LYS A 274 3.40 11.65 13.11
CA LYS A 274 3.51 12.30 11.81
C LYS A 274 2.86 11.45 10.73
N MET A 275 1.96 12.05 9.97
CA MET A 275 1.39 11.45 8.77
C MET A 275 2.27 11.80 7.57
N ILE A 276 2.56 10.80 6.74
CA ILE A 276 3.33 10.94 5.51
C ILE A 276 2.51 10.33 4.39
N ILE A 277 2.46 11.00 3.24
CA ILE A 277 1.70 10.57 2.08
C ILE A 277 2.68 10.15 0.99
N SER A 278 2.46 8.96 0.40
CA SER A 278 3.24 8.48 -0.74
C SER A 278 2.35 8.15 -1.93
N GLY A 279 2.92 8.09 -3.14
CA GLY A 279 2.18 7.70 -4.35
C GLY A 279 1.32 8.82 -4.92
N ILE A 280 1.57 10.07 -4.56
CA ILE A 280 0.85 11.25 -5.06
C ILE A 280 1.83 12.19 -5.74
N SER A 281 1.45 12.66 -6.93
CA SER A 281 2.04 13.84 -7.56
C SER A 281 1.02 14.98 -7.54
N PHE A 282 1.48 16.22 -7.41
CA PHE A 282 0.63 17.42 -7.46
C PHE A 282 -0.11 17.59 -8.80
N THR A 283 0.32 16.88 -9.84
CA THR A 283 -0.34 16.84 -11.15
C THR A 283 -1.53 15.86 -11.21
N ASN A 284 -1.59 14.88 -10.31
CA ASN A 284 -2.66 13.88 -10.30
C ASN A 284 -3.95 14.45 -9.72
N LYS A 285 -5.11 13.97 -10.22
CA LYS A 285 -6.44 14.34 -9.74
C LYS A 285 -6.58 14.19 -8.22
N VAL A 286 -6.04 13.10 -7.68
CA VAL A 286 -6.02 12.82 -6.23
C VAL A 286 -5.22 13.87 -5.46
N GLY A 287 -4.05 14.27 -5.97
CA GLY A 287 -3.23 15.33 -5.34
C GLY A 287 -3.95 16.68 -5.35
N GLN A 288 -4.59 17.03 -6.46
CA GLN A 288 -5.41 18.25 -6.57
C GLN A 288 -6.61 18.23 -5.61
N ALA A 289 -7.29 17.08 -5.48
CA ALA A 289 -8.41 16.95 -4.55
C ALA A 289 -7.98 17.19 -3.09
N LEU A 290 -6.86 16.61 -2.66
CA LEU A 290 -6.30 16.81 -1.31
C LEU A 290 -5.80 18.25 -1.09
N GLN A 291 -5.20 18.86 -2.12
CA GLN A 291 -4.76 20.25 -2.06
C GLN A 291 -5.93 21.23 -1.96
N ASN A 292 -7.00 21.00 -2.73
CA ASN A 292 -8.20 21.87 -2.72
C ASN A 292 -8.89 21.91 -1.35
N VAL A 293 -8.76 20.85 -0.55
CA VAL A 293 -9.26 20.78 0.83
C VAL A 293 -8.30 21.43 1.84
N GLY A 294 -7.11 21.82 1.40
CA GLY A 294 -6.08 22.44 2.24
C GLY A 294 -5.34 21.45 3.15
N LEU A 295 -5.38 20.15 2.83
CA LEU A 295 -4.56 19.16 3.55
C LEU A 295 -3.06 19.42 3.33
N LEU A 296 -2.71 19.88 2.12
CA LEU A 296 -1.33 20.11 1.66
C LEU A 296 -0.93 21.60 1.69
N ASP A 297 -1.82 22.49 2.11
CA ASP A 297 -1.56 23.92 2.13
C ASP A 297 -0.76 24.30 3.39
N GLU A 298 0.50 24.71 3.18
CA GLU A 298 1.36 25.23 4.26
C GLU A 298 0.84 26.55 4.84
N GLU A 299 0.16 27.39 4.05
CA GLU A 299 -0.31 28.72 4.48
C GLU A 299 -1.60 28.69 5.30
N ARG A 300 -2.42 27.65 5.15
CA ARG A 300 -3.66 27.43 5.94
C ARG A 300 -3.44 26.53 7.16
N GLY A 301 -2.25 25.96 7.31
CA GLY A 301 -1.93 25.10 8.45
C GLY A 301 -1.89 25.92 9.74
N ASP A 302 -2.71 25.55 10.73
CA ASP A 302 -2.49 25.97 12.11
C ASP A 302 -1.04 25.57 12.49
N GLU A 303 -0.27 26.44 13.16
CA GLU A 303 1.08 26.09 13.68
C GLU A 303 1.07 24.81 14.54
N ALA A 304 -0.10 24.47 15.10
CA ALA A 304 -0.33 23.26 15.89
C ALA A 304 -0.47 21.96 15.06
N CYS A 305 -0.68 22.04 13.74
CA CYS A 305 -0.90 20.89 12.86
C CYS A 305 -0.20 21.09 11.51
N PRO A 306 1.10 20.76 11.40
CA PRO A 306 1.81 20.86 10.14
C PRO A 306 1.18 19.94 9.07
N PRO A 307 1.23 20.34 7.78
CA PRO A 307 0.78 19.50 6.70
C PRO A 307 1.63 18.22 6.61
N PRO A 308 1.05 17.11 6.12
CA PRO A 308 1.79 15.87 5.95
C PRO A 308 2.86 16.03 4.88
N GLN A 309 4.01 15.39 5.08
CA GLN A 309 5.06 15.34 4.05
C GLN A 309 4.59 14.46 2.90
N VAL A 310 4.76 14.94 1.66
CA VAL A 310 4.37 14.22 0.45
C VAL A 310 5.61 13.71 -0.27
N PHE A 311 5.58 12.44 -0.67
CA PHE A 311 6.60 11.80 -1.49
C PHE A 311 5.97 11.17 -2.73
N GLU A 312 6.70 11.18 -3.85
CA GLU A 312 6.23 10.52 -5.07
C GLU A 312 6.22 9.00 -4.90
N ASP A 313 7.28 8.44 -4.32
CA ASP A 313 7.43 7.01 -4.10
C ASP A 313 7.38 6.62 -2.62
N LEU A 314 6.82 5.45 -2.34
CA LEU A 314 6.81 4.86 -1.00
C LEU A 314 8.23 4.55 -0.48
N ASN A 315 9.17 4.20 -1.36
CA ASN A 315 10.58 3.99 -0.97
C ASN A 315 11.23 5.27 -0.44
N THR A 316 10.96 6.40 -1.11
CA THR A 316 11.47 7.72 -0.71
C THR A 316 10.85 8.15 0.61
N ALA A 317 9.55 7.90 0.81
CA ALA A 317 8.87 8.15 2.08
C ALA A 317 9.51 7.37 3.24
N LEU A 318 9.80 6.08 3.05
CA LEU A 318 10.51 5.28 4.06
C LEU A 318 11.93 5.79 4.31
N GLY A 319 12.68 6.10 3.26
CA GLY A 319 14.01 6.68 3.37
C GLY A 319 14.01 7.99 4.17
N GLY A 320 13.00 8.85 3.95
CA GLY A 320 12.77 10.08 4.70
C GLY A 320 12.50 9.82 6.19
N CYS A 321 11.61 8.88 6.51
CA CYS A 321 11.34 8.48 7.90
C CYS A 321 12.60 7.96 8.61
N GLU A 322 13.36 7.08 7.95
CA GLU A 322 14.60 6.53 8.48
C GLU A 322 15.65 7.61 8.72
N ASN A 323 15.76 8.59 7.81
CA ASN A 323 16.68 9.72 7.98
C ASN A 323 16.30 10.57 9.20
N GLU A 324 15.00 10.85 9.40
CA GLU A 324 14.54 11.59 10.58
C GLU A 324 14.81 10.84 11.89
N LEU A 325 14.64 9.50 11.89
CA LEU A 325 15.04 8.66 13.02
C LEU A 325 16.55 8.75 13.28
N LEU A 326 17.38 8.72 12.24
CA LEU A 326 18.84 8.82 12.34
C LEU A 326 19.30 10.21 12.81
N GLU A 327 18.56 11.29 12.56
CA GLU A 327 18.93 12.60 13.09
C GLU A 327 19.07 12.59 14.62
N ILE A 328 18.22 11.83 15.33
CA ILE A 328 18.30 11.70 16.78
C ILE A 328 19.54 10.91 17.19
N PHE A 329 19.97 9.95 16.38
CA PHE A 329 21.19 9.19 16.61
C PHE A 329 22.46 10.04 16.44
N TYR A 330 22.47 10.96 15.47
CA TYR A 330 23.62 11.82 15.17
C TYR A 330 23.63 13.15 15.94
N LYS A 331 22.48 13.63 16.44
CA LYS A 331 22.43 14.83 17.28
C LYS A 331 23.18 14.53 18.59
N PRO A 332 24.27 15.25 18.91
CA PRO A 332 24.93 15.10 20.19
C PRO A 332 23.90 15.37 21.30
N SER A 333 23.78 14.47 22.26
CA SER A 333 23.06 14.77 23.49
C SER A 333 23.81 15.91 24.17
N ASN A 334 23.36 17.15 23.98
CA ASN A 334 23.81 18.33 24.74
C ASN A 334 23.29 18.25 26.18
N SER A 335 23.57 17.14 26.85
CA SER A 335 23.50 16.99 28.30
C SER A 335 24.95 17.00 28.78
N PRO A 336 25.43 18.05 29.45
CA PRO A 336 26.80 18.06 29.96
C PRO A 336 27.00 16.84 30.87
N PRO A 337 28.18 16.19 30.87
CA PRO A 337 28.46 15.16 31.84
C PRO A 337 28.37 15.83 33.21
N ARG A 338 27.31 15.51 33.96
CA ARG A 338 27.18 15.97 35.34
C ARG A 338 28.36 15.35 36.06
N LYS A 339 29.42 16.15 36.31
CA LYS A 339 30.54 15.80 37.18
C LYS A 339 29.91 15.08 38.36
N ARG A 340 30.24 13.79 38.54
CA ARG A 340 29.99 13.10 39.80
C ARG A 340 30.65 13.98 40.85
N GLN A 341 29.87 14.82 41.52
CA GLN A 341 30.29 15.42 42.76
C GLN A 341 30.50 14.23 43.69
N ALA A 342 31.78 13.90 43.89
CA ALA A 342 32.18 13.07 45.00
C ALA A 342 31.64 13.76 46.24
N THR A 343 30.53 13.25 46.78
CA THR A 343 30.10 13.57 48.13
C THR A 343 31.28 13.23 49.05
N PRO A 344 31.78 14.19 49.85
CA PRO A 344 32.82 13.89 50.83
C PRO A 344 32.28 12.86 51.83
N PRO A 345 33.14 11.98 52.38
CA PRO A 345 32.68 10.98 53.34
C PRO A 345 32.21 11.70 54.61
N LYS A 346 30.90 11.62 54.89
CA LYS A 346 30.38 11.95 56.23
C LYS A 346 30.91 10.89 57.19
N SER A 347 31.83 11.28 58.06
CA SER A 347 32.13 10.53 59.28
C SER A 347 30.90 10.51 60.17
N ILE A 348 30.30 9.34 60.39
CA ILE A 348 29.27 9.17 61.42
C ILE A 348 29.96 8.62 62.66
N ASN A 349 29.96 9.44 63.71
CA ASN A 349 30.36 9.05 65.05
C ASN A 349 29.40 7.99 65.61
N ASN A 350 30.00 6.96 66.22
CA ASN A 350 29.33 6.00 67.10
C ASN A 350 28.55 6.72 68.20
N THR A 351 27.25 6.43 68.30
CA THR A 351 26.56 6.25 69.59
C THR A 351 25.51 5.15 69.43
N ALA A 352 25.46 4.28 70.43
CA ALA A 352 24.80 2.98 70.42
C ALA A 352 23.30 3.03 70.71
N SER A 353 22.53 2.09 70.13
CA SER A 353 21.50 1.31 70.84
C SER A 353 20.87 0.23 69.93
N SER A 354 21.22 -1.03 70.23
CA SER A 354 20.41 -2.27 70.17
C SER A 354 19.11 -2.34 69.35
N SER A 355 19.03 -3.25 68.38
CA SER A 355 18.27 -4.52 68.50
C SER A 355 18.38 -5.37 67.22
N SER A 356 18.59 -6.66 67.43
CA SER A 356 18.70 -7.76 66.47
C SER A 356 17.47 -8.00 65.59
N ASP A 357 17.65 -8.28 64.30
CA ASP A 357 17.30 -9.60 63.76
C ASP A 357 17.98 -9.88 62.40
N GLY A 358 18.31 -11.15 62.15
CA GLY A 358 19.11 -11.61 61.02
C GLY A 358 18.30 -11.89 59.73
N GLY A 359 18.92 -11.64 58.58
CA GLY A 359 18.35 -11.97 57.27
C GLY A 359 19.33 -11.70 56.12
N VAL A 360 19.96 -12.79 55.69
CA VAL A 360 20.72 -13.08 54.45
C VAL A 360 20.85 -11.98 53.38
N SER A 361 22.08 -11.82 52.89
CA SER A 361 22.49 -10.90 51.84
C SER A 361 21.86 -11.20 50.47
N ASP A 362 21.15 -10.23 49.92
CA ASP A 362 20.95 -10.08 48.49
C ASP A 362 21.63 -8.79 48.01
N SER A 363 22.51 -8.97 47.04
CA SER A 363 23.26 -7.94 46.34
C SER A 363 22.30 -7.02 45.56
N PRO A 364 22.45 -5.68 45.61
CA PRO A 364 21.62 -4.82 44.78
C PRO A 364 22.13 -4.90 43.33
N THR A 365 21.35 -5.60 42.50
CA THR A 365 21.35 -5.38 41.06
C THR A 365 21.09 -3.88 40.83
N SER A 366 22.07 -3.21 40.24
CA SER A 366 21.99 -1.80 39.86
C SER A 366 21.03 -1.66 38.67
N SER A 367 19.73 -1.71 38.96
CA SER A 367 18.72 -1.18 38.06
C SER A 367 18.97 0.32 37.92
N LEU A 368 19.21 0.76 36.69
CA LEU A 368 19.25 2.15 36.30
C LEU A 368 17.90 2.79 36.62
N GLY A 369 17.76 3.31 37.84
CA GLY A 369 16.73 4.28 38.18
C GLY A 369 17.02 5.59 37.44
N VAL A 370 16.70 5.62 36.15
CA VAL A 370 16.63 6.85 35.36
C VAL A 370 15.37 7.57 35.82
N GLY A 371 15.52 8.70 36.51
CA GLY A 371 14.39 9.43 37.06
C GLY A 371 13.41 9.86 35.98
N ALA A 372 12.11 9.70 36.25
CA ALA A 372 10.98 10.05 35.40
C ALA A 372 10.83 11.58 35.10
N LEU A 373 11.88 12.37 35.31
CA LEU A 373 11.92 13.83 35.20
C LEU A 373 12.94 14.33 34.16
N ASP A 374 13.56 13.44 33.38
CA ASP A 374 14.41 13.83 32.25
C ASP A 374 13.54 14.13 31.02
N PRO A 375 13.53 15.36 30.46
CA PRO A 375 12.67 15.72 29.32
C PRO A 375 12.92 14.88 28.05
N GLY A 376 14.03 14.13 27.97
CA GLY A 376 14.28 13.12 26.94
C GLY A 376 13.39 11.87 27.04
N PHE A 377 12.83 11.58 28.21
CA PHE A 377 12.00 10.40 28.50
C PHE A 377 10.51 10.73 28.69
N ALA A 378 10.08 11.96 28.38
CA ALA A 378 8.70 12.40 28.52
C ALA A 378 7.68 11.62 27.65
N SER A 379 8.13 10.87 26.64
CA SER A 379 7.28 9.94 25.90
C SER A 379 7.97 8.58 25.72
N PRO A 380 7.23 7.45 25.77
CA PRO A 380 7.77 6.11 25.53
C PRO A 380 8.55 6.00 24.21
N ARG A 381 8.09 6.72 23.17
CA ARG A 381 8.74 6.85 21.86
C ARG A 381 10.14 7.44 21.97
N ARG A 382 10.24 8.63 22.57
CA ARG A 382 11.49 9.39 22.67
C ARG A 382 12.49 8.64 23.56
N GLY A 383 12.00 8.07 24.66
CA GLY A 383 12.77 7.18 25.53
C GLY A 383 13.32 5.96 24.78
N ALA A 384 12.49 5.25 24.02
CA ALA A 384 12.91 4.10 23.21
C ALA A 384 13.99 4.48 22.17
N ARG A 385 13.85 5.63 21.51
CA ARG A 385 14.86 6.14 20.56
C ARG A 385 16.19 6.47 21.23
N TYR A 386 16.17 7.11 22.40
CA TYR A 386 17.39 7.42 23.15
C TYR A 386 18.05 6.16 23.74
N LEU A 387 17.28 5.22 24.26
CA LEU A 387 17.80 3.93 24.74
C LEU A 387 18.40 3.09 23.61
N ALA A 388 17.75 3.08 22.44
CA ALA A 388 18.28 2.43 21.24
C ALA A 388 19.58 3.10 20.76
N ALA A 389 19.67 4.44 20.84
CA ALA A 389 20.88 5.17 20.50
C ALA A 389 22.00 4.85 21.49
N ALA A 390 21.74 4.99 22.79
CA ALA A 390 22.70 4.75 23.86
C ALA A 390 23.21 3.30 23.88
N SER A 391 22.33 2.31 23.68
CA SER A 391 22.74 0.89 23.57
C SER A 391 23.59 0.66 22.34
N THR A 392 23.25 1.26 21.20
CA THR A 392 24.05 1.17 19.97
C THR A 392 25.42 1.82 20.15
N PHE A 393 25.50 3.01 20.76
CA PHE A 393 26.77 3.66 21.13
C PHE A 393 27.59 2.82 22.10
N ARG A 394 26.96 2.20 23.10
CA ARG A 394 27.64 1.32 24.05
C ARG A 394 28.15 0.07 23.36
N GLU A 395 27.40 -0.53 22.46
CA GLU A 395 27.81 -1.69 21.68
C GLU A 395 28.99 -1.36 20.75
N LEU A 396 28.98 -0.17 20.14
CA LEU A 396 30.11 0.37 19.37
C LEU A 396 31.33 0.67 20.27
N GLY A 397 31.12 1.15 21.49
CA GLY A 397 32.17 1.57 22.44
C GLY A 397 32.68 0.49 23.41
N SER A 398 31.94 -0.61 23.66
CA SER A 398 32.35 -1.68 24.59
C SER A 398 33.51 -2.53 24.06
N HIS A 399 33.94 -2.28 22.82
CA HIS A 399 35.17 -2.83 22.25
C HIS A 399 36.37 -1.87 22.30
N SER A 400 36.26 -0.70 22.94
CA SER A 400 37.37 0.21 23.21
C SER A 400 37.71 0.27 24.70
N GLY A 401 38.92 -0.16 25.06
CA GLY A 401 39.60 0.31 26.27
C GLY A 401 40.11 1.73 26.07
N SER A 402 40.24 2.46 27.18
CA SER A 402 40.75 3.83 27.35
C SER A 402 39.87 4.99 26.87
N PHE A 403 39.48 5.83 27.85
CA PHE A 403 38.91 7.16 27.68
C PHE A 403 40.05 8.15 27.43
N GLU A 404 39.99 8.92 26.34
CA GLU A 404 40.65 10.22 26.22
C GLU A 404 39.64 11.27 25.70
N GLU A 405 39.72 12.46 26.29
CA GLU A 405 38.81 13.59 26.08
C GLU A 405 38.95 14.17 24.66
N ALA A 406 37.81 14.49 24.01
CA ALA A 406 37.79 15.02 22.65
C ALA A 406 37.47 16.53 22.60
N ASP A 407 38.29 17.25 21.83
CA ASP A 407 38.20 18.67 21.45
C ASP A 407 36.90 19.04 20.71
N GLN A 408 36.44 20.27 20.98
CA GLN A 408 35.28 20.94 20.38
C GLN A 408 35.69 21.66 19.08
N ASP A 409 35.46 21.09 17.88
CA ASP A 409 35.17 21.87 16.64
C ASP A 409 35.07 21.07 15.31
N LYS A 410 34.64 19.81 15.33
CA LYS A 410 34.35 19.09 14.06
C LYS A 410 33.00 18.40 14.10
N SER A 411 32.37 18.33 12.93
CA SER A 411 31.11 17.64 12.62
C SER A 411 30.95 16.31 13.38
N PRO A 412 29.73 15.88 13.72
CA PRO A 412 29.48 14.73 14.60
C PRO A 412 29.89 13.43 13.93
N VAL A 413 31.18 13.14 13.96
CA VAL A 413 31.75 11.88 13.51
C VAL A 413 31.69 10.95 14.72
N LEU A 414 30.81 9.95 14.64
CA LEU A 414 30.78 8.79 15.54
C LEU A 414 32.22 8.45 15.95
N PRO A 415 32.51 8.24 17.26
CA PRO A 415 33.79 7.72 17.67
C PRO A 415 33.94 6.30 17.12
N SER A 416 34.44 6.22 15.90
CA SER A 416 34.79 4.98 15.25
C SER A 416 35.96 4.40 16.03
N LYS A 417 35.85 3.14 16.46
CA LYS A 417 36.94 2.33 17.01
C LYS A 417 38.24 2.47 16.20
N TRP A 418 38.10 2.79 14.92
CA TRP A 418 39.17 2.90 13.92
C TRP A 418 39.49 4.34 13.50
N LYS A 419 39.21 5.34 14.34
CA LYS A 419 39.47 6.76 14.02
C LYS A 419 40.94 7.02 13.67
N ASN A 420 41.85 6.24 14.26
CA ASN A 420 43.30 6.38 14.13
C ASN A 420 43.90 5.65 12.91
N PHE A 421 43.11 4.87 12.16
CA PHE A 421 43.60 4.17 10.98
C PHE A 421 43.51 5.03 9.72
N SER A 422 44.51 4.91 8.85
CA SER A 422 44.48 5.49 7.51
C SER A 422 43.49 4.72 6.60
N GLN A 423 43.01 5.40 5.56
CA GLN A 423 42.24 4.75 4.50
C GLN A 423 43.17 3.89 3.64
N PRO A 424 42.73 2.74 3.10
CA PRO A 424 41.36 2.21 3.10
C PRO A 424 40.98 1.33 4.30
N ILE A 425 41.90 1.03 5.21
CA ILE A 425 41.68 0.07 6.31
C ILE A 425 40.50 0.49 7.17
N LYS A 426 40.40 1.78 7.47
CA LYS A 426 39.28 2.33 8.24
C LYS A 426 37.91 2.04 7.61
N ILE A 427 37.72 2.33 6.33
CA ILE A 427 36.43 2.11 5.66
C ILE A 427 36.14 0.61 5.49
N MET A 428 37.17 -0.21 5.26
CA MET A 428 37.04 -1.66 5.18
C MET A 428 36.56 -2.26 6.50
N LEU A 429 37.19 -1.88 7.62
CA LEU A 429 36.79 -2.36 8.95
C LEU A 429 35.36 -1.90 9.31
N GLN A 430 34.98 -0.67 8.97
CA GLN A 430 33.61 -0.19 9.13
C GLN A 430 32.59 -0.97 8.29
N THR A 431 32.96 -1.37 7.08
CA THR A 431 32.08 -2.08 6.16
C THR A 431 31.95 -3.56 6.52
N PHE A 432 33.04 -4.17 7.02
CA PHE A 432 33.14 -5.60 7.34
C PHE A 432 32.83 -5.94 8.80
N GLU A 433 32.52 -4.92 9.61
CA GLU A 433 32.06 -5.05 10.99
C GLU A 433 30.88 -6.04 11.09
N ASP A 434 30.96 -6.97 12.04
CA ASP A 434 30.02 -8.08 12.27
C ASP A 434 29.89 -9.12 11.13
N VAL A 435 30.59 -8.94 10.00
CA VAL A 435 30.61 -9.90 8.87
C VAL A 435 31.79 -10.85 8.96
N SER A 436 32.95 -10.32 9.38
CA SER A 436 34.19 -11.07 9.59
C SER A 436 34.69 -10.96 11.03
N THR A 437 35.26 -12.05 11.54
CA THR A 437 35.89 -12.11 12.87
C THR A 437 37.39 -11.79 12.83
N LYS A 438 37.92 -11.37 11.68
CA LYS A 438 39.35 -11.14 11.46
C LYS A 438 39.78 -9.75 11.95
N ASN A 439 41.04 -9.67 12.40
CA ASN A 439 41.63 -8.47 12.99
C ASN A 439 42.12 -7.46 11.94
N GLU A 440 42.55 -6.29 12.41
CA GLU A 440 43.02 -5.15 11.61
C GLU A 440 44.24 -5.52 10.75
N ASP A 441 45.21 -6.24 11.31
CA ASP A 441 46.41 -6.70 10.60
C ASP A 441 46.08 -7.58 9.38
N PHE A 442 45.01 -8.39 9.49
CA PHE A 442 44.57 -9.26 8.39
C PHE A 442 44.04 -8.44 7.22
N TRP A 443 43.27 -7.38 7.50
CA TRP A 443 42.72 -6.50 6.48
C TRP A 443 43.74 -5.49 5.94
N HIS A 444 44.83 -5.23 6.65
CA HIS A 444 45.94 -4.43 6.14
C HIS A 444 46.59 -5.06 4.91
N ILE A 445 46.58 -6.40 4.81
CA ILE A 445 47.07 -7.11 3.62
C ILE A 445 46.13 -6.85 2.43
N ALA A 446 44.81 -6.94 2.63
CA ALA A 446 43.85 -6.67 1.57
C ALA A 446 43.88 -5.20 1.12
N ALA A 447 44.10 -4.27 2.05
CA ALA A 447 44.10 -2.83 1.81
C ALA A 447 45.12 -2.38 0.74
N SER A 448 46.28 -3.05 0.62
CA SER A 448 47.29 -2.70 -0.38
C SER A 448 46.87 -3.00 -1.83
N TYR A 449 45.85 -3.83 -2.02
CA TYR A 449 45.32 -4.21 -3.34
C TYR A 449 44.18 -3.30 -3.82
N PHE A 450 43.67 -2.42 -2.95
CA PHE A 450 42.63 -1.46 -3.31
C PHE A 450 43.24 -0.17 -3.86
N GLU A 451 42.73 0.28 -5.00
CA GLU A 451 43.14 1.52 -5.66
C GLU A 451 42.11 2.62 -5.39
N ARG A 452 42.57 3.79 -4.93
CA ARG A 452 41.70 4.95 -4.70
C ARG A 452 41.31 5.57 -6.03
N LYS A 453 40.01 5.69 -6.30
CA LYS A 453 39.47 6.39 -7.48
C LYS A 453 38.50 7.49 -7.07
N GLU A 454 38.62 8.61 -7.76
CA GLU A 454 37.71 9.75 -7.64
C GLU A 454 36.80 9.79 -8.86
N TYR A 455 35.51 9.99 -8.62
CA TYR A 455 34.50 10.04 -9.65
C TYR A 455 33.73 11.36 -9.57
N VAL A 456 33.53 11.98 -10.73
CA VAL A 456 32.72 13.18 -10.87
C VAL A 456 31.24 12.79 -10.92
N ALA A 457 30.36 13.63 -10.37
CA ALA A 457 28.92 13.47 -10.48
C ALA A 457 28.48 13.23 -11.94
N GLY A 458 27.56 12.29 -12.15
CA GLY A 458 27.08 11.85 -13.46
C GLY A 458 27.89 10.74 -14.12
N THR A 459 29.04 10.33 -13.57
CA THR A 459 29.84 9.23 -14.12
C THR A 459 29.09 7.90 -13.94
N VAL A 460 28.94 7.10 -15.00
CA VAL A 460 28.43 5.73 -14.92
C VAL A 460 29.61 4.79 -14.64
N LEU A 461 29.53 4.02 -13.55
CA LEU A 461 30.58 3.07 -13.14
C LEU A 461 30.55 1.79 -13.98
N TYR A 462 29.35 1.27 -14.22
CA TYR A 462 29.09 0.12 -15.08
C TYR A 462 27.60 0.07 -15.45
N SER A 463 27.32 -0.55 -16.58
CA SER A 463 25.98 -0.77 -17.14
C SER A 463 25.60 -2.26 -17.06
N ARG A 464 24.32 -2.54 -17.29
CA ARG A 464 23.82 -3.93 -17.36
C ARG A 464 24.49 -4.67 -18.52
N GLY A 465 24.95 -5.89 -18.27
CA GLY A 465 25.65 -6.72 -19.25
C GLY A 465 27.15 -6.44 -19.41
N ASP A 466 27.67 -5.41 -18.73
CA ASP A 466 29.12 -5.19 -18.70
C ASP A 466 29.83 -6.33 -17.96
N GLU A 467 31.09 -6.57 -18.32
CA GLU A 467 31.95 -7.51 -17.60
C GLU A 467 32.18 -7.04 -16.14
N PRO A 468 32.33 -7.97 -15.18
CA PRO A 468 32.47 -7.65 -13.76
C PRO A 468 33.87 -7.10 -13.41
N ASN A 469 34.17 -5.89 -13.87
CA ASN A 469 35.53 -5.32 -13.85
C ASN A 469 36.06 -4.85 -12.48
N GLY A 470 35.26 -4.92 -11.42
CA GLY A 470 35.74 -4.55 -10.08
C GLY A 470 34.73 -4.52 -8.95
N PHE A 471 35.26 -4.58 -7.74
CA PHE A 471 34.52 -4.44 -6.48
C PHE A 471 34.85 -3.08 -5.85
N TYR A 472 33.82 -2.35 -5.42
CA TYR A 472 33.97 -0.98 -4.96
C TYR A 472 33.52 -0.84 -3.50
N ILE A 473 34.31 -0.12 -2.70
CA ILE A 473 33.95 0.32 -1.35
C ILE A 473 33.83 1.85 -1.36
N LEU A 474 32.65 2.37 -1.04
CA LEU A 474 32.39 3.80 -1.09
C LEU A 474 32.91 4.51 0.17
N GLU A 475 33.84 5.44 0.03
CA GLU A 475 34.39 6.22 1.13
C GLU A 475 33.63 7.53 1.35
N LYS A 476 33.32 8.25 0.27
CA LYS A 476 32.61 9.54 0.31
C LYS A 476 31.74 9.70 -0.92
N GLY A 477 30.64 10.43 -0.75
CA GLY A 477 29.67 10.69 -1.81
C GLY A 477 28.53 9.67 -1.81
N ARG A 478 27.89 9.46 -2.96
CA ARG A 478 26.67 8.65 -3.09
C ARG A 478 26.61 8.06 -4.49
N PHE A 479 26.33 6.76 -4.57
CA PHE A 479 26.01 6.11 -5.85
C PHE A 479 24.52 5.78 -5.92
N ARG A 480 23.99 5.77 -7.14
CA ARG A 480 22.62 5.36 -7.47
C ARG A 480 22.71 4.13 -8.35
N ALA A 481 22.10 3.04 -7.93
CA ALA A 481 22.00 1.81 -8.69
C ALA A 481 20.57 1.64 -9.22
N GLU A 482 20.42 1.38 -10.50
CA GLU A 482 19.13 1.18 -11.17
C GLU A 482 19.06 -0.22 -11.74
N TYR A 483 17.95 -0.89 -11.45
CA TYR A 483 17.70 -2.27 -11.85
C TYR A 483 16.41 -2.34 -12.66
N GLU A 484 16.51 -2.94 -13.84
CA GLU A 484 15.40 -3.13 -14.77
C GLU A 484 15.03 -4.61 -14.82
N LEU A 485 13.91 -4.96 -14.17
CA LEU A 485 13.33 -6.30 -14.17
C LEU A 485 12.18 -6.36 -15.20
N GLU A 486 11.77 -7.56 -15.63
CA GLU A 486 10.62 -7.73 -16.53
C GLU A 486 9.33 -7.16 -15.94
N GLN A 487 9.18 -7.21 -14.61
CA GLN A 487 8.03 -6.61 -13.94
C GLN A 487 8.16 -5.08 -13.78
N GLY A 488 9.33 -4.49 -14.07
CA GLY A 488 9.71 -3.06 -14.17
C GLY A 488 10.80 -2.60 -13.19
N ASN A 489 10.99 -1.29 -13.00
CA ASN A 489 12.26 -0.75 -12.51
C ASN A 489 12.25 -0.40 -11.02
N TYR A 490 13.39 -0.58 -10.35
CA TYR A 490 13.63 -0.06 -9.00
C TYR A 490 15.05 0.51 -8.88
N TYR A 491 15.24 1.42 -7.94
CA TYR A 491 16.53 2.02 -7.67
C TYR A 491 16.96 1.83 -6.22
N GLU A 492 18.26 1.78 -6.03
CA GLU A 492 18.95 1.74 -4.75
C GLU A 492 19.89 2.93 -4.65
N VAL A 493 20.09 3.36 -3.42
CA VAL A 493 21.04 4.42 -3.08
C VAL A 493 22.12 3.81 -2.23
N ILE A 494 23.38 4.03 -2.59
CA ILE A 494 24.54 3.47 -1.92
C ILE A 494 25.26 4.60 -1.19
N LEU A 495 25.30 4.52 0.15
CA LEU A 495 25.94 5.50 1.02
C LEU A 495 27.37 5.08 1.42
N PRO A 496 28.20 6.01 1.92
CA PRO A 496 29.55 5.70 2.39
C PRO A 496 29.58 4.61 3.46
N GLY A 497 30.63 3.78 3.45
CA GLY A 497 30.76 2.62 4.34
C GLY A 497 29.96 1.41 3.88
N THR A 498 29.60 1.36 2.60
CA THR A 498 28.94 0.23 1.96
C THR A 498 29.64 -0.13 0.64
N THR A 499 29.27 -1.28 0.08
CA THR A 499 29.91 -1.84 -1.12
C THR A 499 28.98 -1.80 -2.33
N CYS A 500 29.58 -1.81 -3.52
CA CYS A 500 28.85 -2.10 -4.75
C CYS A 500 29.64 -3.01 -5.70
N GLY A 501 28.90 -3.78 -6.50
CA GLY A 501 29.45 -4.69 -7.49
C GLY A 501 29.86 -6.06 -6.95
N GLU A 502 29.59 -6.37 -5.68
CA GLU A 502 29.98 -7.61 -5.00
C GLU A 502 29.57 -8.89 -5.73
N LEU A 503 28.27 -9.05 -6.03
CA LEU A 503 27.73 -10.29 -6.58
C LEU A 503 28.35 -10.66 -7.93
N ALA A 504 28.34 -9.71 -8.87
CA ALA A 504 28.87 -9.91 -10.21
C ALA A 504 30.39 -10.12 -10.21
N PHE A 505 31.12 -9.41 -9.35
CA PHE A 505 32.57 -9.54 -9.22
C PHE A 505 33.00 -10.92 -8.72
N PHE A 506 32.40 -11.41 -7.64
CA PHE A 506 32.83 -12.65 -7.00
C PHE A 506 32.29 -13.93 -7.67
N LEU A 507 31.18 -13.84 -8.39
CA LEU A 507 30.60 -14.98 -9.11
C LEU A 507 30.99 -15.01 -10.59
N GLU A 508 31.78 -14.04 -11.07
CA GLU A 508 32.13 -13.89 -12.50
C GLU A 508 30.88 -13.89 -13.40
N THR A 509 29.83 -13.18 -12.97
CA THR A 509 28.57 -13.04 -13.72
C THR A 509 28.42 -11.63 -14.26
N ASP A 510 27.60 -11.46 -15.29
CA ASP A 510 27.32 -10.15 -15.89
C ASP A 510 26.73 -9.16 -14.88
N ARG A 511 27.01 -7.87 -15.08
CA ARG A 511 26.42 -6.81 -14.26
C ARG A 511 24.89 -6.80 -14.37
N THR A 512 24.23 -6.80 -13.21
CA THR A 512 22.77 -6.91 -13.11
C THR A 512 22.02 -5.59 -13.24
N GLY A 513 22.70 -4.44 -13.17
CA GLY A 513 22.09 -3.12 -13.21
C GLY A 513 23.09 -2.03 -13.54
N ILE A 514 22.58 -0.80 -13.69
CA ILE A 514 23.36 0.39 -14.00
C ILE A 514 23.72 1.08 -12.68
N VAL A 515 24.99 1.44 -12.47
CA VAL A 515 25.38 2.22 -11.29
C VAL A 515 26.02 3.52 -11.72
N ALA A 516 25.44 4.63 -11.28
CA ALA A 516 25.90 5.98 -11.58
C ALA A 516 26.26 6.74 -10.30
N VAL A 517 27.21 7.67 -10.44
CA VAL A 517 27.66 8.53 -9.36
C VAL A 517 26.75 9.75 -9.26
N GLU A 518 26.07 9.93 -8.12
CA GLU A 518 25.12 11.04 -7.93
C GLU A 518 25.85 12.33 -7.54
N ASN A 519 26.80 12.23 -6.60
CA ASN A 519 27.62 13.34 -6.11
C ASN A 519 29.11 13.03 -6.32
N ASN A 520 29.99 14.04 -6.34
CA ASN A 520 31.44 13.82 -6.38
C ASN A 520 31.86 12.83 -5.27
N SER A 521 32.39 11.70 -5.69
CA SER A 521 32.55 10.52 -4.82
C SER A 521 33.96 9.98 -4.87
N VAL A 522 34.40 9.40 -3.74
CA VAL A 522 35.67 8.68 -3.61
C VAL A 522 35.35 7.24 -3.28
N ALA A 523 35.84 6.31 -4.09
CA ALA A 523 35.67 4.89 -3.87
C ALA A 523 37.01 4.14 -4.01
N TRP A 524 37.12 3.05 -3.26
CA TRP A 524 38.24 2.13 -3.31
C TRP A 524 37.88 0.96 -4.20
N LEU A 525 38.63 0.78 -5.29
CA LEU A 525 38.39 -0.22 -6.31
C LEU A 525 39.37 -1.39 -6.17
N LEU A 526 38.83 -2.60 -6.12
CA LEU A 526 39.57 -3.83 -6.32
C LEU A 526 39.28 -4.37 -7.72
N THR A 527 40.30 -4.42 -8.57
CA THR A 527 40.18 -4.97 -9.93
C THR A 527 40.38 -6.48 -9.95
N HIS A 528 39.90 -7.14 -11.00
CA HIS A 528 40.01 -8.59 -11.16
C HIS A 528 41.48 -9.06 -11.18
N GLN A 529 42.37 -8.29 -11.81
CA GLN A 529 43.80 -8.60 -11.84
C GLN A 529 44.42 -8.58 -10.43
N ARG A 530 44.13 -7.53 -9.64
CA ARG A 530 44.60 -7.41 -8.25
C ARG A 530 44.03 -8.49 -7.36
N TYR A 531 42.78 -8.90 -7.58
CA TYR A 531 42.16 -9.99 -6.83
C TYR A 531 42.82 -11.35 -7.15
N LYS A 532 43.17 -11.62 -8.41
CA LYS A 532 43.95 -12.83 -8.78
C LYS A 532 45.35 -12.83 -8.17
N GLU A 533 46.01 -11.67 -8.10
CA GLU A 533 47.28 -11.53 -7.38
C GLU A 533 47.11 -11.84 -5.88
N LEU A 534 46.03 -11.34 -5.26
CA LEU A 534 45.69 -11.62 -3.87
C LEU A 534 45.41 -13.10 -3.63
N GLU A 535 44.70 -13.79 -4.53
CA GLU A 535 44.44 -15.24 -4.45
C GLU A 535 45.73 -16.07 -4.51
N GLN A 536 46.70 -15.65 -5.32
CA GLN A 536 47.98 -16.35 -5.45
C GLN A 536 48.91 -16.12 -4.26
N GLN A 537 48.98 -14.89 -3.74
CA GLN A 537 49.91 -14.52 -2.67
C GLN A 537 49.35 -14.79 -1.27
N HIS A 538 48.05 -14.55 -1.07
CA HIS A 538 47.37 -14.63 0.22
C HIS A 538 45.97 -15.27 0.07
N PRO A 539 45.89 -16.59 -0.20
CA PRO A 539 44.62 -17.28 -0.47
C PRO A 539 43.62 -17.17 0.70
N ASP A 540 44.10 -17.14 1.93
CA ASP A 540 43.26 -16.99 3.13
C ASP A 540 42.50 -15.66 3.14
N VAL A 541 43.16 -14.58 2.71
CA VAL A 541 42.58 -13.22 2.67
C VAL A 541 41.56 -13.11 1.55
N ALA A 542 41.87 -13.66 0.37
CA ALA A 542 40.93 -13.70 -0.75
C ALA A 542 39.67 -14.50 -0.41
N SER A 543 39.81 -15.69 0.20
CA SER A 543 38.67 -16.51 0.61
C SER A 543 37.77 -15.82 1.63
N GLU A 544 38.35 -15.12 2.62
CA GLU A 544 37.56 -14.35 3.57
C GLU A 544 36.87 -13.15 2.92
N LEU A 545 37.54 -12.45 1.99
CA LEU A 545 36.92 -11.34 1.24
C LEU A 545 35.73 -11.81 0.41
N LEU A 546 35.84 -12.98 -0.25
CA LEU A 546 34.75 -13.63 -0.96
C LEU A 546 33.57 -13.94 -0.02
N LYS A 547 33.83 -14.55 1.15
CA LYS A 547 32.79 -14.83 2.15
C LYS A 547 32.10 -13.56 2.63
N VAL A 548 32.85 -12.49 2.85
CA VAL A 548 32.31 -11.18 3.26
C VAL A 548 31.43 -10.60 2.15
N GLY A 549 31.88 -10.63 0.89
CA GLY A 549 31.10 -10.19 -0.26
C GLY A 549 29.78 -10.93 -0.42
N LEU A 550 29.79 -12.26 -0.24
CA LEU A 550 28.57 -13.08 -0.30
C LEU A 550 27.61 -12.81 0.86
N LYS A 551 28.12 -12.63 2.09
CA LYS A 551 27.29 -12.25 3.25
C LYS A 551 26.63 -10.88 3.06
N LEU A 552 27.38 -9.89 2.58
CA LEU A 552 26.86 -8.56 2.24
C LEU A 552 25.77 -8.65 1.17
N THR A 553 25.99 -9.48 0.16
CA THR A 553 25.03 -9.72 -0.91
C THR A 553 23.73 -10.34 -0.40
N LYS A 554 23.82 -11.32 0.52
CA LYS A 554 22.65 -11.94 1.14
C LYS A 554 21.81 -10.91 1.89
N GLU A 555 22.42 -10.14 2.78
CA GLU A 555 21.71 -9.12 3.57
C GLU A 555 21.05 -8.04 2.70
N ARG A 556 21.64 -7.75 1.54
CA ARG A 556 21.08 -6.87 0.52
C ARG A 556 19.87 -7.53 -0.15
N MET A 557 20.01 -8.78 -0.57
CA MET A 557 18.95 -9.50 -1.26
C MET A 557 17.70 -9.64 -0.37
N ASP A 558 17.86 -9.90 0.92
CA ASP A 558 16.75 -9.92 1.88
C ASP A 558 15.99 -8.57 1.92
N ALA A 559 16.71 -7.44 1.87
CA ALA A 559 16.12 -6.11 1.85
C ALA A 559 15.38 -5.81 0.53
N ILE A 560 15.98 -6.17 -0.61
CA ILE A 560 15.37 -6.00 -1.94
C ILE A 560 14.14 -6.89 -2.09
N THR A 561 14.23 -8.16 -1.70
CA THR A 561 13.11 -9.10 -1.80
C THR A 561 11.94 -8.63 -0.94
N SER A 562 12.21 -8.10 0.26
CA SER A 562 11.20 -7.45 1.09
C SER A 562 10.58 -6.25 0.34
N TYR A 563 11.40 -5.41 -0.30
CA TYR A 563 10.90 -4.31 -1.11
C TYR A 563 10.00 -4.80 -2.27
N ILE A 564 10.41 -5.81 -3.03
CA ILE A 564 9.63 -6.28 -4.18
C ILE A 564 8.30 -6.91 -3.73
N ILE A 565 8.30 -7.70 -2.66
CA ILE A 565 7.10 -8.41 -2.18
C ILE A 565 6.07 -7.47 -1.57
N TYR A 566 6.52 -6.44 -0.84
CA TYR A 566 5.60 -5.59 -0.08
C TYR A 566 5.23 -4.30 -0.81
N PHE A 567 6.05 -3.84 -1.75
CA PHE A 567 5.90 -2.50 -2.34
C PHE A 567 5.31 -2.53 -3.74
N ARG A 568 5.49 -3.63 -4.47
CA ARG A 568 4.87 -3.87 -5.77
C ARG A 568 3.66 -4.77 -5.65
#